data_AF-A0A409WAT1-F1
#
_entry.id   AF-A0A409WAT1-F1
#
_cell.length_a   1.000
_cell.length_b   1.000
_cell.length_c   1.000
_cell.angle_alpha   90.00
_cell.angle_beta   90.00
_cell.angle_gamma   90.00
#
_symmetry.space_group_name_H-M   'P 1'
#
loop_
_entity.id
_entity.type
_entity.pdbx_description
1 polymer ?
#
loop_
_entity_poly.entity_id
_entity_poly.type
_entity_poly.pdbx_seq_one_letter_code
_entity_poly.pdbx_strand_id
1 'polypeptide(L)'
;MDEDAVYRLTVAELKAQIERQRHLDGQIEKTMFTKFCCTQNLKVLYNTTQLPSQLHDMVKYFEDNFSSDLRGTRLSDVFAEDDRFGVPDEDHKWELSEFSSLADDDFVLLRNWMSKYQPTDTSYSRRVVIRESIYRFGQRFTSRSTSIDDSHVIFMEDGKFRAGSILGIFSRATVGGPTSQTWAIIQPYLEVSDEIAAQDPYLDYPIIGGALFQNSWNDSTVLVDMKSVLYHFASAILTVDGLSGEFRLVLPLNKI
;
A
#
# COMPACT_ATOMS: atom_id res chain seq x y z
N MET A 1 -12.09 19.50 45.40
CA MET A 1 -11.64 18.85 44.15
C MET A 1 -11.55 19.96 43.13
N ASP A 2 -10.34 20.33 42.76
CA ASP A 2 -10.02 21.63 42.16
C ASP A 2 -10.23 21.56 40.64
N GLU A 3 -11.38 22.04 40.16
CA GLU A 3 -11.73 22.07 38.73
C GLU A 3 -10.72 22.88 37.89
N ASP A 4 -9.97 23.78 38.52
CA ASP A 4 -8.97 24.62 37.87
C ASP A 4 -7.69 23.83 37.49
N ALA A 5 -7.44 22.68 38.13
CA ALA A 5 -6.30 21.81 37.80
C ALA A 5 -6.55 20.95 36.55
N VAL A 6 -7.80 20.52 36.33
CA VAL A 6 -8.18 19.69 35.17
C VAL A 6 -8.23 20.55 33.88
N TYR A 7 -8.65 21.81 33.99
CA TYR A 7 -8.70 22.73 32.85
C TYR A 7 -7.32 23.23 32.38
N ARG A 8 -6.33 23.27 33.27
CA ARG A 8 -4.96 23.70 32.92
C ARG A 8 -4.15 22.61 32.20
N LEU A 9 -4.42 21.33 32.48
CA LEU A 9 -3.79 20.21 31.79
C LEU A 9 -4.21 20.14 30.31
N THR A 10 -5.48 20.34 30.01
CA THR A 10 -6.01 20.28 28.63
C THR A 10 -5.51 21.44 27.75
N VAL A 11 -5.33 22.64 28.32
CA VAL A 11 -4.81 23.80 27.57
C VAL A 11 -3.32 23.66 27.28
N ALA A 12 -2.53 23.08 28.19
CA ALA A 12 -1.11 22.82 27.95
C ALA A 12 -0.91 21.74 26.88
N GLU A 13 -1.71 20.67 26.92
CA GLU A 13 -1.71 19.61 25.91
C GLU A 13 -2.17 20.13 24.54
N LEU A 14 -3.23 20.96 24.49
CA LEU A 14 -3.66 21.61 23.25
C LEU A 14 -2.58 22.53 22.68
N LYS A 15 -1.91 23.33 23.53
CA LYS A 15 -0.81 24.21 23.08
C LYS A 15 0.37 23.41 22.54
N ALA A 16 0.76 22.33 23.21
CA ALA A 16 1.81 21.44 22.73
C ALA A 16 1.42 20.75 21.41
N GLN A 17 0.15 20.40 21.23
CA GLN A 17 -0.36 19.81 19.98
C GLN A 17 -0.44 20.84 18.84
N ILE A 18 -0.84 22.09 19.14
CA ILE A 18 -0.81 23.21 18.20
C ILE A 18 0.63 23.60 17.83
N GLU A 19 1.58 23.57 18.77
CA GLU A 19 3.00 23.83 18.48
C GLU A 19 3.64 22.70 17.67
N ARG A 20 3.27 21.44 17.91
CA ARG A 20 3.67 20.31 17.04
C ARG A 20 3.11 20.46 15.64
N GLN A 21 1.86 20.92 15.49
CA GLN A 21 1.25 21.22 14.19
C GLN A 21 1.90 22.43 13.51
N ARG A 22 2.29 23.48 14.24
CA ARG A 22 3.01 24.64 13.69
C ARG A 22 4.41 24.31 13.17
N HIS A 23 5.06 23.28 13.68
CA HIS A 23 6.36 22.84 13.17
C HIS A 23 6.28 22.11 11.82
N LEU A 24 5.06 21.80 11.35
CA LEU A 24 4.77 21.24 10.02
C LEU A 24 4.48 22.32 8.97
N ASP A 25 4.22 23.57 9.37
CA ASP A 25 3.98 24.68 8.44
C ASP A 25 5.27 24.94 7.63
N GLY A 26 5.25 24.57 6.35
CA GLY A 26 6.36 24.78 5.43
C GLY A 26 7.08 23.52 4.96
N GLN A 27 6.91 22.35 5.59
CA GLN A 27 7.58 21.13 5.10
C GLN A 27 6.93 20.60 3.83
N ILE A 28 5.60 20.61 3.79
CA ILE A 28 4.85 20.21 2.61
C ILE A 28 5.15 21.19 1.47
N GLU A 29 5.11 22.49 1.75
CA GLU A 29 5.42 23.55 0.80
C GLU A 29 6.86 23.45 0.30
N LYS A 30 7.83 23.14 1.18
CA LYS A 30 9.23 22.94 0.83
C LYS A 30 9.42 21.71 -0.06
N THR A 31 8.76 20.59 0.24
CA THR A 31 8.86 19.37 -0.58
C THR A 31 8.18 19.57 -1.94
N MET A 32 6.98 20.16 -1.97
CA MET A 32 6.30 20.54 -3.21
C MET A 32 7.15 21.49 -4.05
N PHE A 33 7.73 22.52 -3.43
CA PHE A 33 8.58 23.49 -4.11
C PHE A 33 9.88 22.85 -4.65
N THR A 34 10.50 21.96 -3.87
CA THR A 34 11.71 21.23 -4.30
C THR A 34 11.40 20.35 -5.51
N LYS A 35 10.30 19.58 -5.48
CA LYS A 35 9.89 18.72 -6.62
C LYS A 35 9.45 19.55 -7.83
N PHE A 36 8.80 20.68 -7.61
CA PHE A 36 8.52 21.66 -8.66
C PHE A 36 9.81 22.12 -9.33
N CYS A 37 10.82 22.52 -8.55
CA CYS A 37 12.13 22.92 -9.06
C CYS A 37 12.82 21.79 -9.83
N CYS A 38 12.84 20.56 -9.31
CA CYS A 38 13.39 19.40 -10.02
C CYS A 38 12.67 19.15 -11.35
N THR A 39 11.34 19.27 -11.38
CA THR A 39 10.56 19.16 -12.62
C THR A 39 10.92 20.25 -13.61
N GLN A 40 11.02 21.51 -13.17
CA GLN A 40 11.41 22.61 -14.05
C GLN A 40 12.83 22.41 -14.58
N ASN A 41 13.76 21.94 -13.74
CA ASN A 41 15.13 21.63 -14.16
C ASN A 41 15.16 20.49 -15.20
N LEU A 42 14.37 19.43 -15.01
CA LEU A 42 14.22 18.37 -16.02
C LEU A 42 13.62 18.90 -17.32
N LYS A 43 12.60 19.76 -17.25
CA LYS A 43 12.02 20.41 -18.44
C LYS A 43 13.04 21.28 -19.18
N VAL A 44 13.92 21.98 -18.45
CA VAL A 44 15.02 22.75 -19.03
C VAL A 44 16.02 21.83 -19.71
N LEU A 45 16.36 20.68 -19.09
CA LEU A 45 17.26 19.69 -19.68
C LEU A 45 16.69 19.07 -20.96
N TYR A 46 15.37 18.89 -21.06
CA TYR A 46 14.69 18.33 -22.22
C TYR A 46 14.12 19.35 -23.22
N ASN A 47 14.55 20.61 -23.13
CA ASN A 47 14.15 21.62 -24.10
C ASN A 47 14.67 21.21 -25.49
N THR A 48 13.74 20.88 -26.38
CA THR A 48 13.96 20.32 -27.73
C THR A 48 14.84 21.18 -28.64
N THR A 49 15.11 22.43 -28.27
CA THR A 49 16.05 23.29 -28.99
C THR A 49 17.52 22.95 -28.74
N GLN A 50 17.83 22.25 -27.64
CA GLN A 50 19.20 21.88 -27.25
C GLN A 50 19.46 20.38 -27.28
N LEU A 51 18.43 19.55 -27.48
CA LEU A 51 18.61 18.11 -27.60
C LEU A 51 18.98 17.68 -29.02
N PRO A 52 19.78 16.61 -29.15
CA PRO A 52 19.90 15.87 -30.41
C PRO A 52 18.52 15.41 -30.89
N SER A 53 18.25 15.58 -32.19
CA SER A 53 16.95 15.27 -32.80
C SER A 53 16.51 13.82 -32.62
N GLN A 54 17.44 12.89 -32.39
CA GLN A 54 17.17 11.48 -32.12
C GLN A 54 16.43 11.25 -30.79
N LEU A 55 16.51 12.20 -29.86
CA LEU A 55 15.88 12.10 -28.54
C LEU A 55 14.53 12.83 -28.46
N HIS A 56 14.14 13.55 -29.52
CA HIS A 56 12.87 14.30 -29.54
C HIS A 56 11.66 13.37 -29.46
N ASP A 57 11.71 12.20 -30.08
CA ASP A 57 10.65 11.20 -29.97
C ASP A 57 10.51 10.70 -28.52
N MET A 58 11.62 10.54 -27.80
CA MET A 58 11.62 10.14 -26.40
C MET A 58 11.00 11.22 -25.50
N VAL A 59 11.28 12.50 -25.77
CA VAL A 59 10.64 13.63 -25.07
C VAL A 59 9.13 13.65 -25.34
N LYS A 60 8.72 13.43 -26.59
CA LYS A 60 7.30 13.32 -26.95
C LYS A 60 6.62 12.16 -26.24
N TYR A 61 7.21 10.97 -26.23
CA TYR A 61 6.68 9.84 -25.46
C TYR A 61 6.60 10.14 -23.97
N PHE A 62 7.60 10.82 -23.41
CA PHE A 62 7.58 11.24 -22.01
C PHE A 62 6.43 12.24 -21.76
N GLU A 63 6.28 13.27 -22.59
CA GLU A 63 5.18 14.22 -22.45
C GLU A 63 3.82 13.54 -22.62
N ASP A 64 3.62 12.70 -23.63
CA ASP A 64 2.33 12.03 -23.87
C ASP A 64 1.93 11.10 -22.70
N ASN A 65 2.89 10.39 -22.08
CA ASN A 65 2.64 9.48 -20.96
C ASN A 65 2.55 10.18 -19.60
N PHE A 66 3.26 11.29 -19.40
CA PHE A 66 3.34 11.95 -18.08
C PHE A 66 2.56 13.28 -18.00
N SER A 67 2.11 13.85 -19.13
CA SER A 67 1.26 15.06 -19.14
C SER A 67 -0.22 14.76 -19.01
N SER A 68 -0.65 13.56 -19.41
CA SER A 68 -2.02 13.09 -19.31
C SER A 68 -2.38 12.65 -17.88
N ASP A 69 -1.38 12.27 -17.08
CA ASP A 69 -1.55 11.73 -15.72
C ASP A 69 -0.94 12.64 -14.63
N LEU A 70 -1.33 13.91 -14.63
CA LEU A 70 -1.09 14.85 -13.52
C LEU A 70 -2.01 14.60 -12.31
N ARG A 71 -2.84 13.55 -12.34
CA ARG A 71 -3.84 13.23 -11.31
C ARG A 71 -3.39 12.05 -10.44
N GLY A 72 -2.36 12.26 -9.61
CA GLY A 72 -2.23 11.46 -8.37
C GLY A 72 -0.86 10.84 -8.10
N THR A 73 -0.09 10.48 -9.13
CA THR A 73 1.21 9.78 -8.94
C THR A 73 2.24 10.63 -8.19
N ARG A 74 2.34 11.93 -8.47
CA ARG A 74 3.35 12.78 -7.80
C ARG A 74 3.09 13.11 -6.33
N LEU A 75 1.82 13.04 -5.89
CA LEU A 75 1.47 13.31 -4.49
C LEU A 75 1.63 12.05 -3.65
N SER A 76 1.23 10.88 -4.16
CA SER A 76 1.47 9.60 -3.49
C SER A 76 2.96 9.38 -3.20
N ASP A 77 3.84 9.71 -4.14
CA ASP A 77 5.29 9.49 -3.99
C ASP A 77 5.93 10.49 -3.01
N VAL A 78 5.39 11.71 -2.95
CA VAL A 78 5.84 12.75 -2.02
C VAL A 78 5.44 12.44 -0.58
N PHE A 79 4.40 11.64 -0.38
CA PHE A 79 3.87 11.33 0.94
C PHE A 79 3.91 9.84 1.32
N ALA A 80 4.52 8.97 0.49
CA ALA A 80 4.69 7.56 0.81
C ALA A 80 5.51 7.34 2.09
N GLU A 81 6.39 8.27 2.45
CA GLU A 81 7.17 8.27 3.70
C GLU A 81 6.43 8.91 4.90
N ASP A 82 5.27 9.54 4.67
CA ASP A 82 4.46 10.08 5.76
C ASP A 82 3.46 9.03 6.22
N ASP A 83 3.66 8.53 7.45
CA ASP A 83 2.78 7.54 8.11
C ASP A 83 1.28 7.93 8.08
N ARG A 84 0.97 9.21 7.83
CA ARG A 84 -0.40 9.74 7.75
C ARG A 84 -1.06 9.56 6.38
N PHE A 85 -0.31 9.50 5.28
CA PHE A 85 -0.87 9.44 3.92
C PHE A 85 -1.27 8.03 3.47
N GLY A 86 -0.91 7.01 4.26
CA GLY A 86 -1.29 5.63 4.07
C GLY A 86 -2.34 5.12 5.06
N VAL A 87 -2.88 5.99 5.92
CA VAL A 87 -4.00 5.62 6.82
C VAL A 87 -5.26 5.55 5.96
N PRO A 88 -6.05 4.46 6.03
CA PRO A 88 -7.37 4.43 5.41
C PRO A 88 -8.16 5.67 5.85
N ASP A 89 -8.55 6.50 4.89
CA ASP A 89 -9.19 7.79 5.14
C ASP A 89 -10.60 7.56 5.70
N GLU A 90 -10.72 7.44 7.03
CA GLU A 90 -11.96 6.98 7.67
C GLU A 90 -12.32 7.78 8.92
N ASP A 91 -12.91 8.96 8.68
CA ASP A 91 -13.80 9.63 9.65
C ASP A 91 -15.22 9.00 9.68
N HIS A 92 -15.37 7.78 9.15
CA HIS A 92 -16.65 7.07 9.15
C HIS A 92 -16.98 6.52 10.54
N LYS A 93 -18.20 6.81 11.02
CA LYS A 93 -18.71 6.27 12.28
C LYS A 93 -19.55 5.04 11.99
N TRP A 94 -19.11 3.90 12.51
CA TRP A 94 -19.75 2.62 12.24
C TRP A 94 -21.05 2.41 13.00
N GLU A 95 -22.09 1.99 12.30
CA GLU A 95 -23.36 1.55 12.88
C GLU A 95 -23.34 0.06 13.22
N LEU A 96 -24.16 -0.34 14.19
CA LEU A 96 -24.23 -1.72 14.67
C LEU A 96 -24.59 -2.74 13.56
N SER A 97 -25.37 -2.31 12.58
CA SER A 97 -25.84 -3.06 11.41
C SER A 97 -24.75 -3.34 10.37
N GLU A 98 -23.67 -2.55 10.35
CA GLU A 98 -22.54 -2.75 9.43
C GLU A 98 -21.59 -3.84 9.91
N PHE A 99 -21.73 -4.26 11.18
CA PHE A 99 -20.93 -5.34 11.72
C PHE A 99 -21.47 -6.71 11.32
N SER A 100 -20.56 -7.55 10.83
CA SER A 100 -20.81 -8.96 10.51
C SER A 100 -19.88 -9.87 11.32
N SER A 101 -20.22 -11.16 11.37
CA SER A 101 -19.31 -12.16 11.94
C SER A 101 -18.38 -12.70 10.86
N LEU A 102 -17.09 -12.80 11.15
CA LEU A 102 -16.14 -13.55 10.32
C LEU A 102 -16.54 -15.02 10.22
N ALA A 103 -16.25 -15.61 9.06
CA ALA A 103 -16.29 -17.04 8.85
C ALA A 103 -15.27 -17.76 9.77
N ASP A 104 -15.46 -19.06 9.99
CA ASP A 104 -14.59 -19.82 10.89
C ASP A 104 -13.13 -19.83 10.44
N ASP A 105 -12.88 -20.06 9.15
CA ASP A 105 -11.53 -20.10 8.58
C ASP A 105 -10.85 -18.72 8.69
N ASP A 106 -11.55 -17.64 8.36
CA ASP A 106 -11.05 -16.28 8.47
C ASP A 106 -10.74 -15.88 9.92
N PHE A 107 -11.58 -16.34 10.87
CA PHE A 107 -11.33 -16.12 12.29
C PHE A 107 -10.13 -16.89 12.80
N VAL A 108 -9.86 -18.10 12.28
CA VAL A 108 -8.63 -18.84 12.58
C VAL A 108 -7.40 -18.06 12.09
N LEU A 109 -7.46 -17.47 10.89
CA LEU A 109 -6.39 -16.60 10.38
C LEU A 109 -6.17 -15.38 11.29
N LEU A 110 -7.24 -14.70 11.71
CA LEU A 110 -7.15 -13.57 12.64
C LEU A 110 -6.52 -13.96 13.96
N ARG A 111 -6.97 -15.07 14.56
CA ARG A 111 -6.41 -15.56 15.83
C ARG A 111 -4.92 -15.87 15.70
N ASN A 112 -4.51 -16.54 14.63
CA ASN A 112 -3.10 -16.88 14.38
C ASN A 112 -2.26 -15.60 14.20
N TRP A 113 -2.78 -14.63 13.44
CA TRP A 113 -2.14 -13.34 13.24
C TRP A 113 -1.97 -12.56 14.55
N MET A 114 -3.05 -12.43 15.35
CA MET A 114 -3.02 -11.75 16.65
C MET A 114 -2.02 -12.41 17.60
N SER A 115 -2.00 -13.75 17.64
CA SER A 115 -1.08 -14.50 18.51
C SER A 115 0.39 -14.30 18.12
N LYS A 116 0.66 -14.08 16.82
CA LYS A 116 2.02 -13.86 16.29
C LYS A 116 2.49 -12.42 16.46
N TYR A 117 1.67 -11.43 16.10
CA TYR A 117 2.10 -10.03 15.99
C TYR A 117 1.65 -9.16 17.17
N GLN A 118 0.60 -9.54 17.90
CA GLN A 118 0.05 -8.80 19.04
C GLN A 118 -0.32 -9.75 20.20
N PRO A 119 0.64 -10.55 20.73
CA PRO A 119 0.35 -11.62 21.68
C PRO A 119 -0.25 -11.14 23.01
N THR A 120 -0.05 -9.86 23.35
CA THR A 120 -0.61 -9.24 24.56
C THR A 120 -2.04 -8.72 24.36
N ASP A 121 -2.50 -8.57 23.12
CA ASP A 121 -3.84 -8.09 22.81
C ASP A 121 -4.82 -9.25 22.68
N THR A 122 -5.63 -9.44 23.73
CA THR A 122 -6.70 -10.44 23.76
C THR A 122 -8.05 -9.88 23.31
N SER A 123 -8.11 -8.62 22.89
CA SER A 123 -9.35 -7.88 22.60
C SER A 123 -9.86 -8.02 21.16
N TYR A 124 -9.53 -9.12 20.48
CA TYR A 124 -10.08 -9.40 19.14
C TYR A 124 -11.41 -10.18 19.22
N SER A 125 -12.28 -9.91 18.26
CA SER A 125 -13.64 -10.48 18.18
C SER A 125 -13.91 -11.01 16.79
N ARG A 126 -14.81 -11.99 16.69
CA ARG A 126 -15.39 -12.43 15.40
C ARG A 126 -16.20 -11.32 14.73
N ARG A 127 -16.70 -10.37 15.51
CA ARG A 127 -17.53 -9.28 15.04
C ARG A 127 -16.65 -8.17 14.48
N VAL A 128 -16.73 -7.97 13.18
CA VAL A 128 -15.91 -7.02 12.40
C VAL A 128 -16.78 -6.27 11.41
N VAL A 129 -16.22 -5.25 10.77
CA VAL A 129 -16.83 -4.60 9.60
C VAL A 129 -16.22 -5.20 8.34
N ILE A 130 -17.03 -5.86 7.51
CA ILE A 130 -16.56 -6.35 6.20
C ILE A 130 -16.49 -5.17 5.24
N ARG A 131 -15.40 -5.08 4.48
CA ARG A 131 -15.12 -3.95 3.59
C ARG A 131 -15.16 -4.43 2.15
N GLU A 132 -16.02 -3.79 1.35
CA GLU A 132 -16.02 -3.99 -0.10
C GLU A 132 -14.72 -3.48 -0.72
N SER A 133 -14.26 -2.30 -0.27
CA SER A 133 -13.00 -1.72 -0.70
C SER A 133 -12.40 -0.77 0.34
N ILE A 134 -11.12 -0.44 0.14
CA ILE A 134 -10.37 0.55 0.90
C ILE A 134 -9.61 1.42 -0.08
N TYR A 135 -9.53 2.72 0.22
CA TYR A 135 -8.69 3.65 -0.53
C TYR A 135 -7.41 3.92 0.26
N ARG A 136 -6.26 3.69 -0.37
CA ARG A 136 -4.94 3.99 0.20
C ARG A 136 -4.06 4.56 -0.92
N PHE A 137 -3.34 5.63 -0.64
CA PHE A 137 -2.51 6.33 -1.64
C PHE A 137 -3.29 6.73 -2.91
N GLY A 138 -4.56 7.12 -2.76
CA GLY A 138 -5.44 7.46 -3.89
C GLY A 138 -5.87 6.27 -4.75
N GLN A 139 -5.58 5.04 -4.31
CA GLN A 139 -5.87 3.82 -5.05
C GLN A 139 -6.84 2.94 -4.29
N ARG A 140 -7.65 2.20 -5.05
CA ARG A 140 -8.69 1.36 -4.52
C ARG A 140 -8.19 -0.08 -4.43
N PHE A 141 -8.16 -0.60 -3.21
CA PHE A 141 -7.91 -2.01 -2.92
C PHE A 141 -9.25 -2.71 -2.67
N THR A 142 -9.50 -3.81 -3.36
CA THR A 142 -10.78 -4.54 -3.28
C THR A 142 -10.56 -6.04 -3.42
N SER A 143 -11.55 -6.86 -3.08
CA SER A 143 -11.46 -8.30 -3.30
C SER A 143 -11.50 -8.68 -4.79
N ARG A 144 -10.89 -9.82 -5.12
CA ARG A 144 -10.87 -10.44 -6.45
C ARG A 144 -12.27 -10.66 -7.02
N SER A 145 -13.24 -10.98 -6.14
CA SER A 145 -14.64 -11.16 -6.54
C SER A 145 -15.30 -9.87 -7.00
N THR A 146 -14.81 -8.71 -6.56
CA THR A 146 -15.33 -7.38 -6.94
C THR A 146 -14.57 -6.81 -8.13
N SER A 147 -13.24 -6.89 -8.15
CA SER A 147 -12.40 -6.48 -9.29
C SER A 147 -11.10 -7.27 -9.27
N ILE A 148 -10.79 -7.96 -10.37
CA ILE A 148 -9.54 -8.73 -10.49
C ILE A 148 -8.35 -7.77 -10.48
N ASP A 149 -8.41 -6.70 -11.26
CA ASP A 149 -7.29 -5.76 -11.47
C ASP A 149 -6.91 -5.05 -10.16
N ASP A 150 -7.90 -4.60 -9.40
CA ASP A 150 -7.72 -3.90 -8.12
C ASP A 150 -7.52 -4.85 -6.92
N SER A 151 -7.43 -6.16 -7.17
CA SER A 151 -7.18 -7.15 -6.10
C SER A 151 -5.75 -7.64 -6.06
N HIS A 152 -5.00 -7.47 -7.16
CA HIS A 152 -3.61 -7.92 -7.26
C HIS A 152 -2.70 -6.98 -6.48
N VAL A 153 -2.02 -7.54 -5.49
CA VAL A 153 -1.19 -6.76 -4.55
C VAL A 153 0.14 -7.43 -4.23
N ILE A 154 1.13 -6.57 -4.08
CA ILE A 154 2.40 -6.87 -3.43
C ILE A 154 2.25 -6.56 -1.95
N PHE A 155 2.74 -7.45 -1.09
CA PHE A 155 2.68 -7.27 0.36
C PHE A 155 3.92 -7.84 1.05
N MET A 156 4.15 -7.38 2.27
CA MET A 156 5.23 -7.86 3.13
C MET A 156 4.69 -8.85 4.16
N GLU A 157 5.34 -10.00 4.28
CA GLU A 157 5.08 -10.99 5.32
C GLU A 157 6.41 -11.49 5.88
N ASP A 158 6.61 -11.39 7.19
CA ASP A 158 7.86 -11.77 7.86
C ASP A 158 9.13 -11.16 7.24
N GLY A 159 9.02 -9.92 6.75
CA GLY A 159 10.13 -9.21 6.10
C GLY A 159 10.44 -9.70 4.68
N LYS A 160 9.63 -10.62 4.13
CA LYS A 160 9.73 -11.08 2.75
C LYS A 160 8.68 -10.43 1.87
N PHE A 161 9.09 -10.11 0.66
CA PHE A 161 8.23 -9.62 -0.40
C PHE A 161 7.41 -10.77 -0.98
N ARG A 162 6.10 -10.60 -1.05
CA ARG A 162 5.18 -11.58 -1.63
C ARG A 162 4.19 -10.90 -2.56
N ALA A 163 3.61 -11.68 -3.47
CA ALA A 163 2.56 -11.22 -4.38
C ALA A 163 1.35 -12.14 -4.26
N GLY A 164 0.16 -11.56 -4.39
CA GLY A 164 -1.07 -12.33 -4.30
C GLY A 164 -2.29 -11.53 -4.72
N SER A 165 -3.46 -12.06 -4.38
CA SER A 165 -4.73 -11.39 -4.66
C SER A 165 -5.58 -11.34 -3.40
N ILE A 166 -6.16 -10.17 -3.13
CA ILE A 166 -7.05 -9.96 -2.00
C ILE A 166 -8.33 -10.79 -2.23
N LEU A 167 -8.66 -11.67 -1.30
CA LEU A 167 -9.92 -12.40 -1.27
C LEU A 167 -11.01 -11.67 -0.48
N GLY A 168 -10.61 -10.93 0.55
CA GLY A 168 -11.52 -10.18 1.42
C GLY A 168 -10.79 -9.16 2.28
N ILE A 169 -11.52 -8.15 2.71
CA ILE A 169 -11.00 -7.07 3.56
C ILE A 169 -11.97 -6.87 4.72
N PHE A 170 -11.45 -6.70 5.94
CA PHE A 170 -12.28 -6.41 7.10
C PHE A 170 -11.55 -5.56 8.13
N SER A 171 -12.32 -4.81 8.92
CA SER A 171 -11.81 -3.87 9.92
C SER A 171 -12.32 -4.19 11.32
N ARG A 172 -11.43 -4.06 12.31
CA ARG A 172 -11.81 -3.98 13.72
C ARG A 172 -12.17 -2.53 14.02
N ALA A 173 -13.43 -2.31 14.34
CA ALA A 173 -13.97 -0.99 14.70
C ALA A 173 -14.84 -1.09 15.96
N THR A 174 -15.11 0.06 16.57
CA THR A 174 -16.10 0.19 17.65
C THR A 174 -17.35 0.88 17.13
N VAL A 175 -18.52 0.50 17.64
CA VAL A 175 -19.79 1.13 17.24
C VAL A 175 -19.75 2.61 17.62
N GLY A 176 -19.97 3.49 16.64
CA GLY A 176 -19.89 4.94 16.78
C GLY A 176 -18.46 5.49 16.93
N GLY A 177 -17.44 4.64 16.87
CA GLY A 177 -16.03 5.00 16.97
C GLY A 177 -15.24 4.73 15.68
N PRO A 178 -13.93 5.05 15.67
CA PRO A 178 -13.10 4.91 14.49
C PRO A 178 -12.69 3.45 14.22
N THR A 179 -12.23 3.21 13.00
CA THR A 179 -11.52 1.97 12.64
C THR A 179 -10.18 1.91 13.39
N SER A 180 -9.95 0.83 14.13
CA SER A 180 -8.69 0.62 14.88
C SER A 180 -7.61 -0.05 14.03
N GLN A 181 -8.01 -1.02 13.21
CA GLN A 181 -7.11 -1.83 12.40
C GLN A 181 -7.87 -2.50 11.26
N THR A 182 -7.19 -2.68 10.14
CA THR A 182 -7.78 -3.28 8.95
C THR A 182 -6.84 -4.33 8.39
N TRP A 183 -7.42 -5.47 8.02
CA TRP A 183 -6.68 -6.59 7.46
C TRP A 183 -7.21 -6.96 6.08
N ALA A 184 -6.33 -7.54 5.28
CA ALA A 184 -6.66 -8.23 4.05
C ALA A 184 -6.37 -9.73 4.18
N ILE A 185 -7.30 -10.54 3.70
CA ILE A 185 -7.10 -11.96 3.45
C ILE A 185 -6.58 -12.06 2.01
N ILE A 186 -5.38 -12.60 1.83
CA ILE A 186 -4.70 -12.68 0.54
C ILE A 186 -4.47 -14.14 0.20
N GLN A 187 -4.71 -14.53 -1.05
CA GLN A 187 -4.20 -15.76 -1.63
C GLN A 187 -2.88 -15.46 -2.34
N PRO A 188 -1.72 -15.88 -1.78
CA PRO A 188 -0.43 -15.64 -2.41
C PRO A 188 -0.26 -16.46 -3.68
N TYR A 189 0.59 -15.99 -4.58
CA TYR A 189 1.21 -16.87 -5.56
C TYR A 189 2.21 -17.80 -4.87
N LEU A 190 2.44 -18.96 -5.48
CA LEU A 190 3.45 -19.88 -4.99
C LEU A 190 4.85 -19.33 -5.31
N GLU A 191 5.72 -19.29 -4.30
CA GLU A 191 7.10 -18.85 -4.46
C GLU A 191 7.89 -19.85 -5.31
N VAL A 192 8.85 -19.32 -6.07
CA VAL A 192 9.85 -20.17 -6.73
C VAL A 192 10.79 -20.76 -5.68
N SER A 193 11.44 -21.89 -5.98
CA SER A 193 12.42 -22.46 -5.06
C SER A 193 13.65 -21.56 -4.94
N ASP A 194 14.42 -21.72 -3.86
CA ASP A 194 15.62 -20.91 -3.63
C ASP A 194 16.65 -21.03 -4.77
N GLU A 195 16.72 -22.20 -5.43
CA GLU A 195 17.60 -22.42 -6.59
C GLU A 195 17.18 -21.62 -7.83
N ILE A 196 15.87 -21.43 -8.01
CA ILE A 196 15.30 -20.62 -9.09
C ILE A 196 15.40 -19.14 -8.74
N ALA A 197 15.09 -18.77 -7.50
CA ALA A 197 15.24 -17.40 -7.01
C ALA A 197 16.67 -16.89 -7.17
N ALA A 198 17.68 -17.74 -6.92
CA ALA A 198 19.09 -17.38 -7.13
C ALA A 198 19.46 -17.09 -8.60
N GLN A 199 18.61 -17.47 -9.55
CA GLN A 199 18.76 -17.21 -10.98
C GLN A 199 17.79 -16.15 -11.49
N ASP A 200 16.97 -15.56 -10.61
CA ASP A 200 16.00 -14.53 -10.98
C ASP A 200 16.74 -13.21 -11.27
N PRO A 201 16.85 -12.79 -12.55
CA PRO A 201 17.58 -11.57 -12.90
C PRO A 201 16.89 -10.31 -12.40
N TYR A 202 15.61 -10.38 -12.00
CA TYR A 202 14.85 -9.21 -11.54
C TYR A 202 15.18 -8.84 -10.09
N LEU A 203 15.66 -9.80 -9.28
CA LEU A 203 16.07 -9.55 -7.90
C LEU A 203 17.31 -8.64 -7.80
N ASP A 204 18.15 -8.61 -8.83
CA ASP A 204 19.33 -7.73 -8.91
C ASP A 204 18.96 -6.25 -9.08
N TYR A 205 17.69 -5.94 -9.40
CA TYR A 205 17.23 -4.58 -9.68
C TYR A 205 16.17 -4.13 -8.67
N PRO A 206 16.53 -3.87 -7.40
CA PRO A 206 15.58 -3.57 -6.33
C PRO A 206 14.71 -2.32 -6.59
N ILE A 207 15.15 -1.40 -7.46
CA ILE A 207 14.45 -0.14 -7.77
C ILE A 207 13.28 -0.35 -8.75
N ILE A 208 13.43 -1.23 -9.73
CA ILE A 208 12.36 -1.61 -10.68
C ILE A 208 11.67 -2.92 -10.27
N GLY A 209 12.26 -3.63 -9.29
CA GLY A 209 11.59 -4.31 -8.19
C GLY A 209 10.63 -5.41 -8.58
N GLY A 210 10.95 -6.18 -9.63
CA GLY A 210 10.18 -7.35 -10.03
C GLY A 210 10.63 -8.61 -9.29
N ALA A 211 9.77 -9.62 -9.28
CA ALA A 211 10.14 -10.96 -8.83
C ALA A 211 9.37 -12.02 -9.61
N LEU A 212 10.00 -13.18 -9.81
CA LEU A 212 9.38 -14.36 -10.38
C LEU A 212 8.63 -15.15 -9.31
N PHE A 213 7.41 -15.54 -9.65
CA PHE A 213 6.59 -16.49 -8.90
C PHE A 213 6.25 -17.67 -9.80
N GLN A 214 5.88 -18.81 -9.22
CA GLN A 214 5.27 -19.87 -10.02
C GLN A 214 3.92 -19.38 -10.55
N ASN A 215 3.53 -19.80 -11.77
CA ASN A 215 2.23 -19.47 -12.34
C ASN A 215 1.08 -20.30 -11.70
N SER A 216 1.06 -20.39 -10.38
CA SER A 216 0.09 -21.14 -9.59
C SER A 216 -0.18 -20.41 -8.27
N TRP A 217 -1.39 -20.58 -7.76
CA TRP A 217 -1.76 -20.05 -6.45
C TRP A 217 -1.24 -20.96 -5.34
N ASN A 218 -0.92 -20.37 -4.20
CA ASN A 218 -0.75 -21.12 -2.97
C ASN A 218 -2.12 -21.64 -2.50
N ASP A 219 -2.15 -22.87 -1.99
CA ASP A 219 -3.37 -23.50 -1.44
C ASP A 219 -3.82 -22.81 -0.13
N SER A 220 -2.88 -22.17 0.57
CA SER A 220 -3.15 -21.45 1.81
C SER A 220 -3.36 -19.95 1.58
N THR A 221 -4.25 -19.38 2.38
CA THR A 221 -4.45 -17.93 2.48
C THR A 221 -3.68 -17.39 3.67
N VAL A 222 -3.32 -16.11 3.59
CA VAL A 222 -2.64 -15.38 4.67
C VAL A 222 -3.45 -14.17 5.05
N LEU A 223 -3.40 -13.80 6.33
CA LEU A 223 -3.94 -12.55 6.81
C LEU A 223 -2.78 -11.56 6.99
N VAL A 224 -2.92 -10.36 6.44
CA VAL A 224 -1.94 -9.30 6.59
C VAL A 224 -2.64 -8.02 7.06
N ASP A 225 -1.91 -7.20 7.81
CA ASP A 225 -2.33 -5.83 8.07
C ASP A 225 -2.31 -5.06 6.75
N MET A 226 -3.32 -4.23 6.48
CA MET A 226 -3.35 -3.41 5.27
C MET A 226 -2.13 -2.48 5.14
N LYS A 227 -1.47 -2.12 6.25
CA LYS A 227 -0.21 -1.37 6.22
C LYS A 227 0.92 -2.15 5.54
N SER A 228 0.89 -3.49 5.62
CA SER A 228 1.86 -4.38 4.97
C SER A 228 1.57 -4.63 3.49
N VAL A 229 0.40 -4.24 2.99
CA VAL A 229 0.08 -4.24 1.56
C VAL A 229 0.72 -3.02 0.93
N LEU A 230 1.71 -3.20 0.05
CA LEU A 230 2.51 -2.10 -0.46
C LEU A 230 1.83 -1.44 -1.66
N TYR A 231 1.61 -2.21 -2.73
CA TYR A 231 1.24 -1.68 -4.04
C TYR A 231 0.36 -2.66 -4.81
N HIS A 232 -0.34 -2.16 -5.82
CA HIS A 232 -0.81 -3.01 -6.91
C HIS A 232 0.36 -3.49 -7.77
N PHE A 233 0.15 -4.59 -8.49
CA PHE A 233 1.13 -5.07 -9.47
C PHE A 233 0.49 -5.38 -10.81
N ALA A 234 1.30 -5.29 -11.85
CA ALA A 234 1.07 -5.89 -13.15
C ALA A 234 1.85 -7.20 -13.21
N SER A 235 1.37 -8.13 -14.02
CA SER A 235 2.09 -9.38 -14.19
C SER A 235 2.05 -9.87 -15.63
N ALA A 236 3.08 -10.64 -15.99
CA ALA A 236 3.19 -11.33 -17.26
C ALA A 236 3.55 -12.79 -17.01
N ILE A 237 2.94 -13.70 -17.77
CA ILE A 237 3.33 -15.11 -17.79
C ILE A 237 4.46 -15.26 -18.80
N LEU A 238 5.54 -15.91 -18.41
CA LEU A 238 6.70 -16.13 -19.27
C LEU A 238 7.35 -17.48 -18.99
N THR A 239 8.06 -17.98 -20.00
CA THR A 239 8.97 -19.11 -19.90
C THR A 239 10.40 -18.56 -19.81
N VAL A 240 11.16 -18.96 -18.80
CA VAL A 240 12.54 -18.54 -18.63
C VAL A 240 13.46 -19.60 -19.22
N ASP A 241 14.40 -19.18 -20.08
CA ASP A 241 15.38 -20.09 -20.66
C ASP A 241 16.20 -20.79 -19.57
N GLY A 242 16.23 -22.13 -19.62
CA GLY A 242 16.93 -22.96 -18.63
C GLY A 242 16.09 -23.40 -17.44
N LEU A 243 14.88 -22.87 -17.26
CA LEU A 243 13.95 -23.29 -16.21
C LEU A 243 12.75 -24.04 -16.81
N SER A 244 12.31 -25.10 -16.14
CA SER A 244 11.11 -25.84 -16.55
C SER A 244 9.85 -25.22 -15.94
N GLY A 245 8.84 -24.97 -16.77
CA GLY A 245 7.53 -24.50 -16.34
C GLY A 245 7.21 -23.07 -16.77
N GLU A 246 6.03 -22.60 -16.36
CA GLU A 246 5.58 -21.23 -16.56
C GLU A 246 5.77 -20.43 -15.27
N PHE A 247 6.36 -19.24 -15.43
CA PHE A 247 6.59 -18.31 -14.33
C PHE A 247 5.76 -17.06 -14.54
N ARG A 248 5.39 -16.45 -13.42
CA ARG A 248 4.73 -15.16 -13.40
C ARG A 248 5.72 -14.11 -12.93
N LEU A 249 6.09 -13.22 -13.84
CA LEU A 249 6.81 -12.00 -13.48
C LEU A 249 5.81 -11.02 -12.89
N VAL A 250 6.05 -10.60 -11.65
CA VAL A 250 5.28 -9.58 -10.96
C VAL A 250 6.08 -8.29 -10.96
N LEU A 251 5.48 -7.18 -11.38
CA LEU A 251 6.08 -5.85 -11.41
C LEU A 251 5.18 -4.86 -10.65
N PRO A 252 5.70 -4.09 -9.69
CA PRO A 252 4.93 -3.08 -8.99
C PRO A 252 4.41 -2.02 -9.97
N LEU A 253 3.11 -1.70 -9.90
CA LEU A 253 2.50 -0.64 -10.71
C LEU A 253 2.74 0.74 -10.13
N ASN A 254 2.91 0.81 -8.82
CA ASN A 254 3.15 2.08 -8.13
C ASN A 254 4.65 2.24 -7.98
N LYS A 255 5.21 3.12 -8.79
CA LYS A 255 6.60 3.54 -8.64
C LYS A 255 6.68 4.62 -7.57
N ILE A 256 7.70 4.48 -6.73
CA ILE A 256 8.32 5.52 -5.89
C ILE A 256 9.01 6.55 -6.80
#